data_AF-A0A973FWB5-F1
#
_entry.id   AF-A0A973FWB5-F1
#
_cell.length_a   1.000
_cell.length_b   1.000
_cell.length_c   1.000
_cell.angle_alpha   90.00
_cell.angle_beta   90.00
_cell.angle_gamma   90.00
#
_symmetry.space_group_name_H-M   'P 1'
#
loop_
_entity.id
_entity.type
_entity.pdbx_description
1 polymer ?
#
loop_
_entity_poly.entity_id
_entity_poly.type
_entity_poly.pdbx_seq_one_letter_code
_entity_poly.pdbx_strand_id
1 'polypeptide(L)'
;ACFIFQINDKTGKSRILMCDVVFNISEAGNIAELENREDVRSLIYQTLTGRNAVVLRSLEERKKLKQELMQEAVNVLGEGIVKNIYFTNYVIM
;
A
#
# COMPACT_ATOMS: atom_id res chain seq x y z
N ALA A 1 2.01 -6.79 -6.35
CA ALA A 1 3.23 -7.34 -5.72
C ALA A 1 2.96 -7.66 -4.24
N CYS A 2 3.65 -8.66 -3.67
CA CYS A 2 3.54 -9.03 -2.27
C CYS A 2 4.47 -8.19 -1.40
N PHE A 3 3.96 -7.74 -0.25
CA PHE A 3 4.67 -6.94 0.72
C PHE A 3 4.48 -7.49 2.13
N ILE A 4 5.55 -7.44 2.91
CA ILE A 4 5.60 -7.93 4.29
C ILE A 4 6.22 -6.83 5.15
N PHE A 5 5.52 -6.42 6.20
CA PHE A 5 5.93 -5.35 7.09
C PHE A 5 5.82 -5.78 8.54
N GLN A 6 6.78 -5.34 9.34
CA GLN A 6 6.61 -5.33 10.78
C GLN A 6 5.71 -4.17 11.19
N ILE A 7 4.68 -4.46 11.97
CA ILE A 7 3.76 -3.49 12.56
C ILE A 7 3.74 -3.72 14.07
N ASN A 8 3.60 -2.65 14.85
CA ASN A 8 3.56 -2.76 16.32
C ASN A 8 2.11 -2.69 16.81
N ASP A 9 1.73 -3.55 17.76
CA ASP A 9 0.45 -3.38 18.44
C ASP A 9 0.54 -2.30 19.54
N LYS A 10 -0.61 -1.98 20.17
CA LYS A 10 -0.68 -0.96 21.24
C LYS A 10 0.15 -1.32 22.49
N THR A 11 0.56 -2.58 22.64
CA THR A 11 1.41 -3.05 23.74
C THR A 11 2.89 -3.07 23.38
N GLY A 12 3.25 -2.61 22.18
CA GLY A 12 4.62 -2.62 21.67
C GLY A 12 5.07 -3.98 21.15
N LYS A 13 4.18 -4.99 21.07
CA LYS A 13 4.52 -6.29 20.49
C LYS A 13 4.51 -6.18 18.97
N SER A 14 5.56 -6.73 18.38
CA SER A 14 5.72 -6.86 16.94
C SER A 14 4.73 -7.89 16.37
N ARG A 15 4.11 -7.52 15.25
CA ARG A 15 3.21 -8.31 14.41
C ARG A 15 3.64 -8.17 12.96
N ILE A 16 3.21 -9.09 12.11
CA ILE A 16 3.52 -9.05 10.68
C ILE A 16 2.25 -8.73 9.90
N LEU A 17 2.28 -7.65 9.11
CA LEU A 17 1.32 -7.44 8.04
C LEU A 17 1.87 -8.04 6.76
N MET A 18 1.15 -8.99 6.19
CA MET A 18 1.34 -9.43 4.82
C MET A 18 0.18 -8.91 3.98
N CYS A 19 0.49 -8.24 2.87
CA CYS A 19 -0.52 -7.81 1.92
C CYS A 19 0.03 -7.76 0.51
N ASP A 20 -0.85 -7.99 -0.45
CA ASP A 20 -0.58 -7.72 -1.83
C ASP A 20 -1.19 -6.37 -2.21
N VAL A 21 -0.42 -5.55 -2.92
CA VAL A 21 -0.90 -4.29 -3.48
C VAL A 21 -1.01 -4.43 -4.99
N VAL A 22 -2.19 -4.09 -5.51
CA VAL A 22 -2.53 -4.13 -6.93
C VAL A 22 -2.94 -2.74 -7.39
N PHE A 23 -2.25 -2.22 -8.40
CA PHE A 23 -2.57 -0.95 -9.04
C PHE A 23 -3.43 -1.24 -10.28
N ASN A 24 -4.62 -0.68 -10.31
CA ASN A 24 -5.42 -0.60 -11.53
C ASN A 24 -5.03 0.70 -12.24
N ILE A 25 -4.40 0.55 -13.40
CA ILE A 25 -3.86 1.66 -14.17
C ILE A 25 -4.71 1.95 -15.41
N SER A 26 -4.62 3.17 -15.91
CA SER A 26 -5.23 3.54 -17.19
C SER A 26 -4.47 2.94 -18.37
N GLU A 27 -5.12 2.92 -19.55
CA GLU A 27 -4.49 2.45 -20.80
C GLU A 27 -3.28 3.29 -21.20
N ALA A 28 -3.17 4.52 -20.67
CA ALA A 28 -2.00 5.39 -20.83
C ALA A 28 -0.82 4.99 -19.92
N GLY A 29 -1.06 4.17 -18.89
CA GLY A 29 -0.03 3.63 -18.02
C GLY A 29 0.60 2.39 -18.65
N ASN A 30 1.91 2.43 -18.91
CA ASN A 30 2.63 1.25 -19.35
C ASN A 30 2.89 0.30 -18.16
N ILE A 31 2.21 -0.86 -18.14
CA ILE A 31 2.33 -1.88 -17.08
C ILE A 31 3.80 -2.27 -16.85
N ALA A 32 4.59 -2.40 -17.92
CA ALA A 32 5.98 -2.83 -17.84
C ALA A 32 6.91 -1.78 -17.18
N GLU A 33 6.56 -0.50 -17.25
CA GLU A 33 7.30 0.56 -16.56
C GLU A 33 6.98 0.59 -15.06
N LEU A 34 5.77 0.23 -14.66
CA LEU A 34 5.36 0.25 -13.26
C LEU A 34 5.87 -0.94 -12.46
N GLU A 35 5.98 -2.13 -13.08
CA GLU A 35 6.48 -3.33 -12.41
C GLU A 35 7.97 -3.22 -12.01
N ASN A 36 8.76 -2.44 -12.76
CA ASN A 36 10.20 -2.25 -12.52
C ASN A 36 10.54 -0.96 -11.76
N ARG A 37 9.52 -0.23 -11.31
CA ARG A 37 9.69 1.08 -10.68
C ARG A 37 9.94 0.94 -9.18
N GLU A 38 11.22 1.07 -8.78
CA GLU A 38 11.66 1.02 -7.38
C GLU A 38 11.01 2.10 -6.51
N ASP A 39 10.64 3.24 -7.09
CA ASP A 39 9.95 4.34 -6.44
C ASP A 39 8.52 3.97 -6.01
N VAL A 40 7.78 3.21 -6.83
CA VAL A 40 6.44 2.69 -6.47
C VAL A 40 6.53 1.73 -5.30
N ARG A 41 7.53 0.83 -5.30
CA ARG A 41 7.77 -0.07 -4.17
C ARG A 41 8.12 0.72 -2.92
N SER A 42 9.04 1.67 -3.04
CA SER A 42 9.48 2.52 -1.91
C SER A 42 8.34 3.31 -1.30
N LEU A 43 7.46 3.86 -2.14
CA LEU A 43 6.24 4.53 -1.72
C LEU A 43 5.34 3.62 -0.87
N ILE A 44 5.09 2.39 -1.33
CA ILE A 44 4.29 1.41 -0.57
C ILE A 44 4.95 1.12 0.77
N TYR A 45 6.28 0.93 0.81
CA TYR A 45 7.02 0.75 2.06
C TYR A 45 6.88 1.95 2.99
N GLN A 46 7.05 3.17 2.50
CA GLN A 46 6.97 4.38 3.31
C GLN A 46 5.55 4.61 3.87
N THR A 47 4.51 4.39 3.06
CA THR A 47 3.11 4.58 3.51
C THR A 47 2.72 3.55 4.57
N LEU A 48 3.27 2.33 4.52
CA LEU A 48 2.90 1.22 5.40
C LEU A 48 3.81 1.07 6.64
N THR A 49 5.04 1.58 6.60
CA THR A 49 6.00 1.47 7.70
C THR A 49 5.57 2.31 8.91
N GLY A 50 5.79 1.78 10.12
CA GLY A 50 5.54 2.51 11.37
C GLY A 50 4.07 2.55 11.80
N ARG A 51 3.16 1.88 11.08
CA ARG A 51 1.74 1.84 11.44
C ARG A 51 1.44 0.82 12.53
N ASN A 52 0.37 1.12 13.29
CA ASN A 52 -0.07 0.27 14.38
C ASN A 52 -0.98 -0.87 13.89
N ALA A 53 -0.67 -2.09 14.31
CA ALA A 53 -1.38 -3.31 13.94
C ALA A 53 -2.88 -3.29 14.29
N VAL A 54 -3.24 -2.70 15.43
CA VAL A 54 -4.62 -2.64 15.92
C VAL A 54 -5.43 -1.66 15.08
N VAL A 55 -4.83 -0.54 14.70
CA VAL A 55 -5.44 0.49 13.84
C VAL A 55 -5.77 -0.12 12.47
N LEU A 56 -4.82 -0.86 11.91
CA LEU A 56 -4.94 -1.52 10.61
C LEU A 56 -5.92 -2.70 10.54
N ARG A 57 -6.46 -3.16 11.68
CA ARG A 57 -7.57 -4.13 11.68
C ARG A 57 -8.92 -3.49 11.35
N SER A 58 -9.07 -2.19 11.58
CA SER A 58 -10.35 -1.52 11.30
C SER A 58 -10.55 -1.29 9.80
N LEU A 59 -11.79 -1.44 9.34
CA LEU A 59 -12.12 -1.21 7.93
C LEU A 59 -11.94 0.26 7.54
N GLU A 60 -12.21 1.19 8.46
CA GLU A 60 -12.05 2.62 8.22
C GLU A 60 -10.57 3.01 8.02
N GLU A 61 -9.69 2.49 8.84
CA GLU A 61 -8.25 2.79 8.75
C GLU A 61 -7.62 2.16 7.51
N ARG A 62 -8.10 0.99 7.08
CA ARG A 62 -7.73 0.42 5.77
C ARG A 62 -8.20 1.29 4.61
N LYS A 63 -9.39 1.90 4.70
CA LYS A 63 -9.89 2.85 3.68
C LYS A 63 -9.03 4.11 3.64
N LYS A 64 -8.68 4.69 4.79
CA LYS A 64 -7.77 5.84 4.87
C LYS A 64 -6.40 5.51 4.27
N LEU A 65 -5.84 4.37 4.64
CA LEU A 65 -4.55 3.90 4.09
C LEU A 65 -4.58 3.77 2.57
N LYS A 66 -5.67 3.24 2.03
CA LYS A 66 -5.88 3.18 0.58
C LYS A 66 -5.92 4.58 -0.04
N GLN A 67 -6.60 5.54 0.58
CA GLN A 67 -6.67 6.92 0.10
C GLN A 67 -5.31 7.61 0.13
N GLU A 68 -4.55 7.46 1.20
CA GLU A 68 -3.19 8.00 1.33
C GLU A 68 -2.27 7.39 0.26
N LEU A 69 -2.33 6.07 0.06
CA LEU A 69 -1.54 5.40 -0.96
C LEU A 69 -1.94 5.84 -2.38
N MET A 70 -3.24 6.07 -2.62
CA MET A 70 -3.72 6.63 -3.89
C MET A 70 -3.16 8.03 -4.12
N GLN A 71 -3.18 8.90 -3.10
CA GLN A 71 -2.69 10.27 -3.21
C GLN A 71 -1.20 10.29 -3.52
N GLU A 72 -0.40 9.51 -2.80
CA GLU A 72 1.04 9.43 -3.06
C GLU A 72 1.33 8.83 -4.43
N ALA A 73 0.56 7.82 -4.84
CA ALA A 73 0.73 7.22 -6.16
C ALA A 73 0.47 8.23 -7.28
N VAL A 74 -0.54 9.10 -7.13
CA VAL A 74 -0.77 10.21 -8.07
C VAL A 74 0.39 11.20 -8.09
N ASN A 75 0.99 11.51 -6.94
CA ASN A 75 2.15 12.41 -6.86
C ASN A 75 3.38 11.85 -7.61
N VAL A 76 3.61 10.53 -7.52
CA VAL A 76 4.80 9.87 -8.11
C VAL A 76 4.60 9.46 -9.57
N LEU A 77 3.38 9.04 -9.92
CA LEU A 77 3.08 8.49 -11.25
C LEU A 77 2.42 9.51 -12.18
N GLY A 78 1.89 10.60 -11.64
CA GLY A 78 1.12 11.59 -12.37
C GLY A 78 -0.38 11.31 -12.36
N GLU A 79 -1.15 12.38 -12.56
CA GLU A 79 -2.61 12.33 -12.58
C GLU A 79 -3.12 11.46 -13.74
N GLY A 80 -4.16 10.67 -13.50
CA GLY A 80 -4.79 9.84 -14.52
C GLY A 80 -4.09 8.52 -14.85
N ILE A 81 -2.90 8.26 -14.29
CA ILE A 81 -2.20 6.97 -14.45
C ILE A 81 -2.82 5.88 -13.57
N VAL A 82 -3.03 6.15 -12.28
CA VAL A 82 -3.63 5.20 -11.35
C VAL A 82 -5.13 5.46 -11.20
N LYS A 83 -5.96 4.51 -11.65
CA LYS A 83 -7.42 4.57 -11.48
C LYS A 83 -7.84 4.12 -10.09
N ASN A 84 -7.20 3.09 -9.56
CA ASN A 84 -7.53 2.56 -8.24
C ASN A 84 -6.38 1.71 -7.67
N ILE A 85 -6.37 1.53 -6.36
CA ILE A 85 -5.46 0.63 -5.65
C ILE A 85 -6.27 -0.36 -4.82
N TYR A 86 -5.86 -1.62 -4.85
CA TYR A 86 -6.47 -2.69 -4.09
C TYR A 86 -5.45 -3.36 -3.19
N PHE A 87 -5.85 -3.63 -1.96
CA PHE A 87 -5.14 -4.54 -1.08
C PHE A 87 -5.80 -5.92 -1.21
N THR A 88 -5.05 -6.89 -1.72
CA THR A 88 -5.44 -8.30 -1.75
C THR A 88 -4.63 -9.07 -0.71
N ASN A 89 -5.12 -10.24 -0.27
CA ASN A 89 -4.42 -11.10 0.69
C ASN A 89 -3.93 -10.37 1.97
N TYR A 90 -4.76 -9.47 2.51
CA TYR A 90 -4.42 -8.65 3.68
C TYR A 90 -4.55 -9.46 4.97
N VAL A 91 -3.42 -9.90 5.52
CA VAL A 91 -3.34 -10.78 6.70
C VAL A 91 -2.41 -10.16 7.74
N ILE A 92 -2.87 -10.13 9.00
CA ILE A 92 -2.04 -9.73 10.15
C ILE A 92 -1.81 -10.95 11.03
N MET A 93 -0.54 -11.29 11.28
CA MET A 93 -0.10 -12.41 12.13
C MET A 93 0.56 -11.89 13.41
#